data_AF-A0A7Y5CCU4-F1
#
_entry.id   AF-A0A7Y5CCU4-F1
#
_cell.length_a   1.000
_cell.length_b   1.000
_cell.length_c   1.000
_cell.angle_alpha   90.00
_cell.angle_beta   90.00
_cell.angle_gamma   90.00
#
_symmetry.space_group_name_H-M   'P 1'
#
loop_
_entity.id
_entity.type
_entity.pdbx_description
1 polymer ?
#
loop_
_entity_poly.entity_id
_entity_poly.type
_entity_poly.pdbx_seq_one_letter_code
_entity_poly.pdbx_strand_id
1 'polypeptide(L)'
;MRTKAVLAMLVAVLALPAFAEPQAGDPAKKAEQSAPPRGGHPGGFPDEDLRDMVSTIMMVRVSRSLELTDEQTVIMVKHMQEMRDSLSKLYDERDKTMNALREVTAKEGATDDEINAQLQALISIDDKRLQAKKDAFDKISSGFTAKQKATLYITLQEFEGQMRKMMSRAKEMGEDVIREKFQQWNREGGPHGPMMDRPMVRQYMKERRPGPPAREGETPPPPAPKPE
;
A
#
# COMPACT_ATOMS: atom_id res chain seq x y z
N MET A 1 23.37 1.46 -48.45
CA MET A 1 22.38 1.37 -49.55
C MET A 1 21.07 0.86 -48.97
N ARG A 2 19.96 1.57 -49.24
CA ARG A 2 18.56 1.12 -49.41
C ARG A 2 17.98 0.27 -48.24
N THR A 3 16.92 0.68 -47.55
CA THR A 3 15.64 1.20 -48.07
C THR A 3 14.90 1.95 -46.95
N LYS A 4 14.42 3.16 -47.27
CA LYS A 4 13.49 3.94 -46.46
C LYS A 4 12.09 3.38 -46.71
N ALA A 5 11.41 2.91 -45.67
CA ALA A 5 9.97 2.64 -45.72
C ALA A 5 9.23 3.84 -45.14
N VAL A 6 8.72 4.67 -46.04
CA VAL A 6 7.84 5.80 -45.74
C VAL A 6 6.47 5.24 -45.42
N LEU A 7 6.09 5.23 -44.15
CA LEU A 7 4.73 4.92 -43.73
C LEU A 7 3.95 6.24 -43.64
N ALA A 8 3.26 6.58 -44.72
CA ALA A 8 2.23 7.60 -44.74
C ALA A 8 0.96 7.00 -44.13
N MET A 9 0.49 7.55 -43.00
CA MET A 9 -0.84 7.21 -42.49
C MET A 9 -1.57 8.44 -41.96
N LEU A 10 -2.48 8.90 -42.81
CA LEU A 10 -3.75 9.59 -42.56
C LEU A 10 -3.89 10.36 -41.24
N VAL A 11 -3.82 11.69 -41.36
CA VAL A 11 -4.44 12.63 -40.42
C VAL A 11 -5.93 12.67 -40.74
N ALA A 12 -6.74 11.91 -40.00
CA ALA A 12 -8.19 12.06 -40.01
C ALA A 12 -8.57 13.25 -39.12
N VAL A 13 -8.87 14.39 -39.75
CA VAL A 13 -9.43 15.58 -39.09
C VAL A 13 -10.87 15.27 -38.68
N LEU A 14 -11.05 14.86 -37.42
CA LEU A 14 -12.35 14.75 -36.78
C LEU A 14 -12.80 16.16 -36.37
N ALA A 15 -13.74 16.71 -37.15
CA ALA A 15 -14.48 17.92 -36.80
C ALA A 15 -15.33 17.65 -35.54
N LEU A 16 -14.95 18.26 -34.42
CA LEU A 16 -15.77 18.28 -33.21
C LEU A 16 -16.86 19.35 -33.38
N PRO A 17 -18.15 19.02 -33.12
CA PRO A 17 -19.19 20.03 -33.07
C PRO A 17 -18.96 20.95 -31.87
N ALA A 18 -18.89 22.25 -32.16
CA ALA A 18 -18.89 23.32 -31.17
C ALA A 18 -20.17 23.25 -30.35
N PHE A 19 -20.07 22.79 -29.10
CA PHE A 19 -21.13 22.98 -28.12
C PHE A 19 -21.13 24.45 -27.72
N ALA A 20 -22.20 25.12 -28.12
CA ALA A 20 -22.53 26.48 -27.75
C ALA A 20 -22.63 26.62 -26.22
N GLU A 21 -21.93 27.63 -25.72
CA GLU A 21 -22.02 28.20 -24.38
C GLU A 21 -23.41 28.82 -24.14
N PRO A 22 -24.16 28.43 -23.10
CA PRO A 22 -25.24 29.23 -22.59
C PRO A 22 -24.83 29.92 -21.28
N GLN A 23 -24.83 31.24 -21.39
CA GLN A 23 -25.31 32.21 -20.40
C GLN A 23 -24.54 32.40 -19.09
N ALA A 24 -23.92 33.59 -19.06
CA ALA A 24 -23.68 34.43 -17.91
C ALA A 24 -24.85 34.42 -16.92
N GLY A 25 -24.62 33.82 -15.75
CA GLY A 25 -25.39 34.01 -14.53
C GLY A 25 -24.63 34.91 -13.56
N ASP A 26 -25.38 35.78 -12.90
CA ASP A 26 -25.02 36.87 -11.98
C ASP A 26 -23.80 36.70 -11.06
N PRO A 27 -23.08 37.80 -10.74
CA PRO A 27 -22.08 37.84 -9.69
C PRO A 27 -22.75 37.78 -8.31
N ALA A 28 -23.07 36.56 -7.86
CA ALA A 28 -23.49 36.32 -6.49
C ALA A 28 -22.37 36.71 -5.52
N LYS A 29 -22.69 37.67 -4.64
CA LYS A 29 -21.88 38.17 -3.54
C LYS A 29 -21.16 37.01 -2.83
N LYS A 30 -19.84 37.03 -2.96
CA LYS A 30 -18.89 36.13 -2.30
C LYS A 30 -18.97 36.39 -0.80
N ALA A 31 -19.81 35.63 -0.10
CA ALA A 31 -19.77 35.58 1.35
C ALA A 31 -18.39 35.01 1.73
N GLU A 32 -17.59 35.82 2.44
CA GLU A 32 -16.36 35.42 3.10
C GLU A 32 -16.70 34.41 4.20
N GLN A 33 -16.98 33.18 3.78
CA GLN A 33 -17.08 32.04 4.67
C GLN A 33 -15.66 31.73 5.12
N SER A 34 -15.29 32.34 6.24
CA SER A 34 -14.05 32.08 6.96
C SER A 34 -13.95 30.57 7.17
N ALA A 35 -13.09 29.92 6.40
CA ALA A 35 -12.89 28.49 6.50
C ALA A 35 -12.52 28.17 7.96
N PRO A 36 -13.23 27.25 8.64
CA PRO A 36 -12.88 26.90 10.00
C PRO A 36 -11.41 26.44 10.02
N PRO A 37 -10.63 26.82 11.05
CA PRO A 37 -9.25 26.40 11.17
C PRO A 37 -9.22 24.87 11.11
N ARG A 38 -8.49 24.32 10.13
CA ARG A 38 -8.15 22.89 10.09
C ARG A 38 -7.25 22.61 11.29
N GLY A 39 -7.88 22.42 12.46
CA GLY A 39 -7.21 21.88 13.63
C GLY A 39 -6.70 20.50 13.24
N GLY A 40 -5.38 20.34 13.19
CA GLY A 40 -4.77 19.03 12.97
C GLY A 40 -5.24 18.11 14.08
N HIS A 41 -6.12 17.17 13.76
CA HIS A 41 -6.61 16.21 14.73
C HIS A 41 -5.50 15.20 15.04
N PRO A 42 -4.96 15.19 16.27
CA PRO A 42 -4.02 14.18 16.71
C PRO A 42 -4.83 12.96 17.14
N GLY A 43 -5.17 12.09 16.19
CA GLY A 43 -5.94 10.89 16.53
C GLY A 43 -6.27 9.92 15.41
N GLY A 44 -5.74 10.09 14.19
CA GLY A 44 -5.85 9.07 13.15
C GLY A 44 -5.37 7.71 13.68
N PHE A 45 -5.98 6.62 13.21
CA PHE A 45 -5.41 5.28 13.43
C PHE A 45 -3.94 5.28 12.97
N PRO A 46 -3.03 4.55 13.63
CA PRO A 46 -1.69 4.36 13.11
C PRO A 46 -1.84 3.80 11.70
N ASP A 47 -1.36 4.55 10.71
CA ASP A 47 -1.45 4.21 9.28
C ASP A 47 -0.89 2.80 9.00
N GLU A 48 0.00 2.33 9.89
CA GLU A 48 0.58 0.99 9.93
C GLU A 48 -0.45 -0.13 10.23
N ASP A 49 -1.34 0.04 11.21
CA ASP A 49 -2.30 -1.00 11.60
C ASP A 49 -3.27 -1.34 10.46
N LEU A 50 -3.73 -0.29 9.75
CA LEU A 50 -4.60 -0.44 8.58
C LEU A 50 -3.87 -1.17 7.44
N ARG A 51 -2.59 -0.82 7.20
CA ARG A 51 -1.77 -1.48 6.16
C ARG A 51 -1.54 -2.95 6.47
N ASP A 52 -1.31 -3.30 7.74
CA ASP A 52 -1.06 -4.67 8.17
C ASP A 52 -2.31 -5.55 8.07
N MET A 53 -3.46 -5.03 8.48
CA MET A 53 -4.74 -5.70 8.29
C MET A 53 -5.03 -5.96 6.81
N VAL A 54 -4.84 -4.93 5.97
CA VAL A 54 -5.01 -5.02 4.52
C VAL A 54 -4.10 -6.08 3.91
N SER A 55 -2.82 -6.08 4.30
CA SER A 55 -1.84 -7.07 3.85
C SER A 55 -2.26 -8.49 4.22
N THR A 56 -2.77 -8.68 5.44
CA THR A 56 -3.27 -9.97 5.91
C THR A 56 -4.47 -10.45 5.08
N ILE A 57 -5.43 -9.56 4.81
CA ILE A 57 -6.60 -9.87 3.97
C ILE A 57 -6.16 -10.26 2.55
N MET A 58 -5.20 -9.52 1.98
CA MET A 58 -4.63 -9.83 0.66
C MET A 58 -4.03 -11.24 0.65
N MET A 59 -3.20 -11.56 1.63
CA MET A 59 -2.50 -12.84 1.73
C MET A 59 -3.48 -14.02 1.82
N VAL A 60 -4.53 -13.87 2.63
CA VAL A 60 -5.61 -14.86 2.73
C VAL A 60 -6.36 -15.02 1.41
N ARG A 61 -6.66 -13.93 0.71
CA ARG A 61 -7.37 -13.96 -0.57
C ARG A 61 -6.53 -14.61 -1.67
N VAL A 62 -5.24 -14.28 -1.75
CA VAL A 62 -4.30 -14.85 -2.73
C VAL A 62 -4.09 -16.34 -2.48
N SER A 63 -3.89 -16.76 -1.22
CA SER A 63 -3.74 -18.18 -0.87
C SER A 63 -4.97 -18.99 -1.31
N ARG A 64 -6.18 -18.46 -1.08
CA ARG A 64 -7.43 -19.11 -1.49
C ARG A 64 -7.64 -19.14 -3.01
N SER A 65 -7.24 -18.09 -3.74
CA SER A 65 -7.48 -18.02 -5.19
C SER A 65 -6.52 -18.87 -6.01
N LEU A 66 -5.36 -19.22 -5.43
CA LEU A 66 -4.30 -19.95 -6.12
C LEU A 66 -4.26 -21.45 -5.82
N GLU A 67 -5.10 -21.92 -4.89
CA GLU A 67 -5.13 -23.32 -4.44
C GLU A 67 -3.72 -23.83 -4.10
N LEU A 68 -2.94 -23.00 -3.39
CA LEU A 68 -1.54 -23.31 -3.08
C LEU A 68 -1.44 -24.50 -2.12
N THR A 69 -0.37 -25.27 -2.26
CA THR A 69 0.04 -26.22 -1.22
C THR A 69 0.51 -25.48 0.03
N ASP A 70 0.59 -26.17 1.17
CA ASP A 70 1.07 -25.59 2.42
C ASP A 70 2.51 -25.05 2.27
N GLU A 71 3.38 -25.81 1.60
CA GLU A 71 4.76 -25.40 1.30
C GLU A 71 4.81 -24.12 0.44
N GLN A 72 4.02 -24.07 -0.63
CA GLN A 72 3.91 -22.89 -1.49
C GLN A 72 3.35 -21.69 -0.73
N THR A 73 2.40 -21.92 0.17
CA THR A 73 1.82 -20.86 1.01
C THR A 73 2.86 -20.27 1.94
N VAL A 74 3.69 -21.08 2.61
CA VAL A 74 4.77 -20.58 3.48
C VAL A 74 5.78 -19.74 2.71
N ILE A 75 6.20 -20.21 1.53
CA ILE A 75 7.14 -19.49 0.66
C ILE A 75 6.53 -18.16 0.18
N MET A 76 5.27 -18.18 -0.27
CA MET A 76 4.54 -16.99 -0.68
C MET A 76 4.45 -15.96 0.45
N VAL A 77 4.03 -16.38 1.65
CA VAL A 77 3.86 -15.51 2.82
C VAL A 77 5.18 -14.81 3.15
N LYS A 78 6.29 -15.56 3.17
CA LYS A 78 7.63 -15.02 3.43
C LYS A 78 7.99 -13.92 2.41
N HIS A 79 7.88 -14.22 1.11
CA HIS A 79 8.25 -13.24 0.08
C HIS A 79 7.29 -12.05 0.01
N MET A 80 6.01 -12.22 0.32
CA MET A 80 5.07 -11.11 0.44
C MET A 80 5.41 -10.17 1.60
N GLN A 81 5.91 -10.69 2.72
CA GLN A 81 6.37 -9.86 3.84
C GLN A 81 7.64 -9.09 3.48
N GLU A 82 8.62 -9.76 2.86
CA GLU A 82 9.84 -9.11 2.36
C GLU A 82 9.50 -7.97 1.37
N MET A 83 8.55 -8.23 0.46
CA MET A 83 8.02 -7.22 -0.47
C MET A 83 7.38 -6.04 0.28
N ARG A 84 6.50 -6.32 1.26
CA ARG A 84 5.83 -5.28 2.05
C ARG A 84 6.85 -4.39 2.74
N ASP A 85 7.82 -4.98 3.42
CA ASP A 85 8.82 -4.25 4.20
C ASP A 85 9.72 -3.40 3.28
N SER A 86 10.09 -3.94 2.11
CA SER A 86 10.84 -3.19 1.09
C SER A 86 10.02 -2.03 0.51
N LEU A 87 8.74 -2.24 0.21
CA LEU A 87 7.88 -1.20 -0.34
C LEU A 87 7.59 -0.12 0.71
N SER A 88 7.41 -0.47 1.98
CA SER A 88 7.16 0.48 3.06
C SER A 88 8.29 1.51 3.17
N LYS A 89 9.55 1.04 3.18
CA LYS A 89 10.73 1.93 3.19
C LYS A 89 10.73 2.89 2.00
N LEU A 90 10.42 2.39 0.81
CA LEU A 90 10.36 3.21 -0.40
C LEU A 90 9.18 4.20 -0.38
N TYR A 91 8.06 3.89 0.28
CA TYR A 91 6.98 4.85 0.50
C TYR A 91 7.42 5.98 1.42
N ASP A 92 8.08 5.66 2.53
CA ASP A 92 8.58 6.68 3.47
C ASP A 92 9.63 7.59 2.82
N GLU A 93 10.54 7.01 2.03
CA GLU A 93 11.51 7.77 1.23
C GLU A 93 10.81 8.68 0.22
N ARG A 94 9.82 8.16 -0.52
CA ARG A 94 9.05 8.93 -1.50
C ARG A 94 8.33 10.10 -0.85
N ASP A 95 7.69 9.89 0.30
CA ASP A 95 6.93 10.93 0.99
C ASP A 95 7.86 12.03 1.51
N LYS A 96 9.04 11.68 2.04
CA LYS A 96 10.11 12.63 2.41
C LYS A 96 10.58 13.45 1.21
N THR A 97 10.92 12.79 0.09
CA THR A 97 11.38 13.48 -1.14
C THR A 97 10.28 14.35 -1.75
N MET A 98 9.02 13.91 -1.71
CA MET A 98 7.88 14.71 -2.17
C MET A 98 7.71 15.98 -1.33
N ASN A 99 7.85 15.89 0.00
CA ASN A 99 7.78 17.07 0.86
C ASN A 99 8.96 18.01 0.62
N ALA A 100 10.17 17.48 0.46
CA ALA A 100 11.36 18.28 0.09
C ALA A 100 11.17 19.00 -1.26
N LEU A 101 10.63 18.31 -2.27
CA LEU A 101 10.31 18.92 -3.55
C LEU A 101 9.30 20.07 -3.39
N ARG A 102 8.23 19.87 -2.59
CA ARG A 102 7.25 20.93 -2.31
C ARG A 102 7.90 22.14 -1.64
N GLU A 103 8.75 21.92 -0.64
CA GLU A 103 9.48 23.00 0.06
C GLU A 103 10.39 23.78 -0.89
N VAL A 104 11.16 23.08 -1.73
CA VAL A 104 12.04 23.72 -2.73
C VAL A 104 11.23 24.52 -3.74
N THR A 105 10.12 23.97 -4.25
CA THR A 105 9.27 24.70 -5.22
C THR A 105 8.53 25.89 -4.62
N ALA A 106 8.31 25.90 -3.30
CA ALA A 106 7.65 27.00 -2.60
C ALA A 106 8.62 28.12 -2.18
N LYS A 107 9.93 27.85 -2.16
CA LYS A 107 10.96 28.80 -1.75
C LYS A 107 11.20 29.83 -2.85
N GLU A 108 11.09 31.11 -2.49
CA GLU A 108 11.49 32.21 -3.38
C GLU A 108 12.99 32.12 -3.70
N GLY A 109 13.33 32.15 -5.00
CA GLY A 109 14.71 32.07 -5.47
C GLY A 109 15.30 30.65 -5.52
N ALA A 110 14.49 29.60 -5.39
CA ALA A 110 14.93 28.25 -5.74
C ALA A 110 15.37 28.19 -7.21
N THR A 111 16.49 27.53 -7.45
CA THR A 111 17.04 27.36 -8.80
C THR A 111 16.41 26.16 -9.51
N ASP A 112 16.36 26.19 -10.84
CA ASP A 112 15.88 25.06 -11.65
C ASP A 112 16.67 23.77 -11.37
N ASP A 113 17.97 23.91 -11.07
CA ASP A 113 18.83 22.77 -10.72
C ASP A 113 18.43 22.10 -9.40
N GLU A 114 18.06 22.87 -8.37
CA GLU A 114 17.57 22.34 -7.09
C GLU A 114 16.24 21.60 -7.25
N ILE A 115 15.31 22.18 -8.04
CA ILE A 115 14.02 21.56 -8.34
C ILE A 115 14.23 20.27 -9.13
N ASN A 116 15.07 20.31 -10.17
CA ASN A 116 15.36 19.16 -11.02
C ASN A 116 16.04 18.03 -10.21
N ALA A 117 16.95 18.35 -9.29
CA ALA A 117 17.58 17.35 -8.42
C ALA A 117 16.54 16.60 -7.56
N GLN A 118 15.60 17.30 -6.93
CA GLN A 118 14.53 16.67 -6.15
C GLN A 118 13.57 15.86 -7.02
N LEU A 119 13.24 16.36 -8.22
CA LEU A 119 12.41 15.64 -9.18
C LEU A 119 13.06 14.33 -9.63
N GLN A 120 14.36 14.36 -9.98
CA GLN A 120 15.10 13.16 -10.38
C GLN A 120 15.19 12.14 -9.24
N ALA A 121 15.38 12.60 -8.00
CA ALA A 121 15.35 11.72 -6.83
C ALA A 121 13.98 11.02 -6.69
N LEU A 122 12.88 11.76 -6.88
CA LEU A 122 11.53 11.21 -6.82
C LEU A 122 11.28 10.18 -7.92
N ILE A 123 11.67 10.47 -9.16
CA ILE A 123 11.58 9.54 -10.30
C ILE A 123 12.35 8.25 -10.00
N SER A 124 13.58 8.36 -9.50
CA SER A 124 14.40 7.20 -9.15
C SER A 124 13.74 6.32 -8.08
N ILE A 125 13.07 6.91 -7.08
CA ILE A 125 12.33 6.14 -6.07
C ILE A 125 11.14 5.42 -6.70
N ASP A 126 10.40 6.07 -7.60
CA ASP A 126 9.28 5.44 -8.28
C ASP A 126 9.73 4.28 -9.20
N ASP A 127 10.87 4.40 -9.88
CA ASP A 127 11.48 3.30 -10.64
C ASP A 127 11.91 2.14 -9.74
N LYS A 128 12.55 2.42 -8.59
CA LYS A 128 12.90 1.40 -7.60
C LYS A 128 11.68 0.65 -7.08
N ARG A 129 10.56 1.35 -6.87
CA ARG A 129 9.29 0.74 -6.44
C ARG A 129 8.75 -0.21 -7.50
N LEU A 130 8.78 0.19 -8.78
CA LEU A 130 8.35 -0.67 -9.88
C LEU A 130 9.23 -1.92 -9.98
N GLN A 131 10.55 -1.75 -9.89
CA GLN A 131 11.51 -2.86 -9.92
C GLN A 131 11.31 -3.80 -8.73
N ALA A 132 11.15 -3.28 -7.51
CA ALA A 132 10.91 -4.09 -6.32
C ALA A 132 9.62 -4.92 -6.43
N LYS A 133 8.55 -4.37 -7.01
CA LYS A 133 7.32 -5.12 -7.28
C LYS A 133 7.54 -6.26 -8.27
N LYS A 134 8.29 -5.99 -9.35
CA LYS A 134 8.63 -7.01 -10.36
C LYS A 134 9.46 -8.14 -9.75
N ASP A 135 10.53 -7.79 -9.03
CA ASP A 135 11.40 -8.77 -8.38
C ASP A 135 10.65 -9.60 -7.34
N ALA A 136 9.75 -8.98 -6.58
CA ALA A 136 8.90 -9.69 -5.63
C ALA A 136 7.94 -10.65 -6.34
N PHE A 137 7.31 -10.24 -7.45
CA PHE A 137 6.44 -11.11 -8.24
C PHE A 137 7.21 -12.32 -8.77
N ASP A 138 8.42 -12.11 -9.30
CA ASP A 138 9.25 -13.20 -9.83
C ASP A 138 9.65 -14.19 -8.72
N LYS A 139 9.99 -13.70 -7.52
CA LYS A 139 10.29 -14.53 -6.35
C LYS A 139 9.07 -15.30 -5.85
N ILE A 140 7.95 -14.61 -5.63
CA ILE A 140 6.70 -15.22 -5.14
C ILE A 140 6.19 -16.29 -6.11
N SER A 141 6.28 -16.02 -7.41
CA SER A 141 5.79 -16.92 -8.44
C SER A 141 6.77 -18.04 -8.81
N SER A 142 7.91 -18.13 -8.12
CA SER A 142 8.86 -19.23 -8.32
C SER A 142 8.20 -20.56 -7.95
N GLY A 143 8.21 -21.51 -8.88
CA GLY A 143 7.54 -22.81 -8.69
C GLY A 143 6.02 -22.80 -8.93
N PHE A 144 5.42 -21.68 -9.32
CA PHE A 144 4.00 -21.63 -9.69
C PHE A 144 3.80 -22.05 -11.16
N THR A 145 2.67 -22.71 -11.44
CA THR A 145 2.24 -22.98 -12.81
C THR A 145 1.87 -21.69 -13.55
N ALA A 146 1.90 -21.69 -14.88
CA ALA A 146 1.53 -20.51 -15.67
C ALA A 146 0.14 -19.96 -15.32
N LYS A 147 -0.84 -20.84 -15.06
CA LYS A 147 -2.18 -20.47 -14.61
C LYS A 147 -2.15 -19.75 -13.26
N GLN A 148 -1.40 -20.28 -12.28
CA GLN A 148 -1.24 -19.65 -10.97
C GLN A 148 -0.53 -18.29 -11.07
N LYS A 149 0.50 -18.16 -11.92
CA LYS A 149 1.17 -16.86 -12.15
C LYS A 149 0.20 -15.81 -12.71
N ALA A 150 -0.62 -16.18 -13.69
CA ALA A 150 -1.62 -15.29 -14.26
C ALA A 150 -2.69 -14.90 -13.22
N THR A 151 -3.22 -15.87 -12.47
CA THR A 151 -4.19 -15.60 -11.39
C THR A 151 -3.61 -14.70 -10.30
N LEU A 152 -2.36 -14.92 -9.91
CA LEU A 152 -1.65 -14.09 -8.93
C LEU A 152 -1.58 -12.64 -9.45
N TYR A 153 -1.13 -12.47 -10.69
CA TYR A 153 -0.99 -11.15 -11.30
C TYR A 153 -2.32 -10.39 -11.33
N ILE A 154 -3.39 -11.04 -11.81
CA ILE A 154 -4.75 -10.45 -11.86
C ILE A 154 -5.23 -10.09 -10.44
N THR A 155 -5.10 -11.03 -9.49
CA THR A 155 -5.55 -10.84 -8.11
C THR A 155 -4.85 -9.64 -7.46
N LEU A 156 -3.54 -9.49 -7.67
CA LEU A 156 -2.76 -8.36 -7.14
C LEU A 156 -3.24 -7.02 -7.75
N GLN A 157 -3.47 -6.97 -9.07
CA GLN A 157 -3.94 -5.74 -9.74
C GLN A 157 -5.35 -5.33 -9.29
N GLU A 158 -6.27 -6.28 -9.19
CA GLU A 158 -7.62 -6.04 -8.68
C GLU A 158 -7.59 -5.53 -7.24
N PHE A 159 -6.76 -6.17 -6.40
CA PHE A 159 -6.61 -5.80 -5.00
C PHE A 159 -6.06 -4.38 -4.84
N GLU A 160 -4.99 -4.02 -5.56
CA GLU A 160 -4.46 -2.66 -5.56
C GLU A 160 -5.52 -1.63 -5.98
N GLY A 161 -6.33 -1.95 -6.99
CA GLY A 161 -7.44 -1.10 -7.42
C GLY A 161 -8.51 -0.92 -6.34
N GLN A 162 -8.89 -2.01 -5.66
CA GLN A 162 -9.82 -1.97 -4.52
C GLN A 162 -9.25 -1.13 -3.37
N MET A 163 -7.97 -1.28 -3.07
CA MET A 163 -7.26 -0.52 -2.05
C MET A 163 -7.22 0.98 -2.34
N ARG A 164 -6.90 1.38 -3.58
CA ARG A 164 -6.94 2.79 -3.98
C ARG A 164 -8.33 3.39 -3.81
N LYS A 165 -9.38 2.67 -4.21
CA LYS A 165 -10.78 3.11 -4.03
C LYS A 165 -11.15 3.23 -2.55
N MET A 166 -10.75 2.26 -1.73
CA MET A 166 -11.00 2.27 -0.28
C MET A 166 -10.29 3.46 0.38
N MET A 167 -9.02 3.70 0.04
CA MET A 167 -8.25 4.83 0.56
C MET A 167 -8.81 6.19 0.09
N SER A 168 -9.31 6.29 -1.14
CA SER A 168 -10.00 7.51 -1.62
C SER A 168 -11.26 7.77 -0.81
N ARG A 169 -12.11 6.76 -0.65
CA ARG A 169 -13.33 6.86 0.16
C ARG A 169 -13.04 7.15 1.62
N ALA A 170 -11.96 6.59 2.16
CA ALA A 170 -11.51 6.86 3.52
C ALA A 170 -11.14 8.34 3.70
N LYS A 171 -10.41 8.92 2.74
CA LYS A 171 -10.09 10.35 2.74
C LYS A 171 -11.34 11.23 2.60
N GLU A 172 -12.35 10.78 1.84
CA GLU A 172 -13.61 11.50 1.64
C GLU A 172 -14.55 11.44 2.86
N MET A 173 -14.67 10.30 3.53
CA MET A 173 -15.56 10.11 4.68
C MET A 173 -15.07 10.81 5.95
N GLY A 174 -13.83 11.31 5.98
CA GLY A 174 -13.20 11.86 7.17
C GLY A 174 -12.80 10.76 8.16
N GLU A 175 -11.73 10.99 8.93
CA GLU A 175 -11.20 10.02 9.89
C GLU A 175 -12.23 9.62 10.96
N ASP A 176 -13.15 10.53 11.30
CA ASP A 176 -14.12 10.32 12.38
C ASP A 176 -15.14 9.23 12.05
N VAL A 177 -15.63 9.18 10.80
CA VAL A 177 -16.58 8.15 10.34
C VAL A 177 -15.93 6.77 10.28
N ILE A 178 -14.65 6.71 9.89
CA ILE A 178 -13.89 5.46 9.88
C ILE A 178 -13.68 4.98 11.32
N ARG A 179 -13.29 5.89 12.22
CA ARG A 179 -13.09 5.56 13.65
C ARG A 179 -14.39 5.03 14.27
N GLU A 180 -15.51 5.69 14.00
CA GLU A 180 -16.83 5.27 14.51
C GLU A 180 -17.22 3.89 13.98
N LYS A 181 -17.10 3.66 12.67
CA LYS A 181 -17.37 2.33 12.08
C LYS A 181 -16.45 1.25 12.61
N PHE A 182 -15.18 1.57 12.86
CA PHE A 182 -14.23 0.59 13.40
C PHE A 182 -14.51 0.26 14.86
N GLN A 183 -14.86 1.26 15.67
CA GLN A 183 -15.32 1.05 17.05
C GLN A 183 -16.62 0.26 17.08
N GLN A 184 -17.54 0.55 16.17
CA GLN A 184 -18.78 -0.19 16.01
C GLN A 184 -18.50 -1.66 15.64
N TRP A 185 -17.59 -1.90 14.69
CA TRP A 185 -17.21 -3.25 14.30
C TRP A 185 -16.56 -4.06 15.44
N ASN A 186 -15.75 -3.39 16.28
CA ASN A 186 -15.18 -3.99 17.50
C ASN A 186 -16.22 -4.21 18.62
N ARG A 187 -17.23 -3.34 18.75
CA ARG A 187 -18.29 -3.45 19.78
C ARG A 187 -19.35 -4.48 19.44
N GLU A 188 -19.74 -4.57 18.18
CA GLU A 188 -20.84 -5.44 17.73
C GLU A 188 -20.41 -6.91 17.63
N GLY A 189 -19.17 -7.24 17.99
CA GLY A 189 -18.67 -8.61 17.90
C GLY A 189 -18.91 -9.16 16.51
N GLY A 190 -18.45 -8.44 15.48
CA GLY A 190 -18.61 -8.83 14.08
C GLY A 190 -18.29 -10.31 13.87
N PRO A 191 -18.66 -10.94 12.74
CA PRO A 191 -18.54 -12.40 12.52
C PRO A 191 -17.12 -12.98 12.64
N HIS A 192 -16.13 -12.15 13.00
CA HIS A 192 -14.93 -12.52 13.72
C HIS A 192 -14.98 -12.03 15.18
N GLY A 193 -15.35 -12.93 16.10
CA GLY A 193 -14.70 -12.94 17.42
C GLY A 193 -13.17 -12.89 17.26
N PRO A 194 -12.40 -12.62 18.32
CA PRO A 194 -10.99 -12.26 18.25
C PRO A 194 -10.26 -13.08 17.18
N MET A 195 -9.79 -12.44 16.11
CA MET A 195 -9.03 -13.11 15.04
C MET A 195 -7.79 -13.87 15.57
N MET A 196 -7.44 -13.65 16.85
CA MET A 196 -6.47 -14.40 17.63
C MET A 196 -6.80 -15.89 17.84
N ASP A 197 -8.04 -16.33 17.60
CA ASP A 197 -8.45 -17.74 17.77
C ASP A 197 -8.58 -18.53 16.46
N ARG A 198 -8.06 -18.01 15.35
CA ARG A 198 -7.76 -18.86 14.18
C ARG A 198 -6.45 -19.61 14.43
N PRO A 199 -6.42 -20.96 14.41
CA PRO A 199 -5.24 -21.74 14.74
C PRO A 199 -4.01 -21.34 13.91
N MET A 200 -4.20 -20.99 12.63
CA MET A 200 -3.14 -20.50 11.75
C MET A 200 -2.49 -19.19 12.23
N VAL A 201 -3.28 -18.20 12.66
CA VAL A 201 -2.75 -16.91 13.14
C VAL A 201 -2.12 -17.07 14.52
N ARG A 202 -2.71 -17.91 15.38
CA ARG A 202 -2.21 -18.22 16.73
C ARG A 202 -0.87 -18.95 16.67
N GLN A 203 -0.69 -19.87 15.72
CA GLN A 203 0.57 -20.56 15.46
C GLN A 203 1.63 -19.60 14.91
N TYR A 204 1.27 -18.77 13.91
CA TYR A 204 2.18 -17.76 13.35
C TYR A 204 2.65 -16.71 14.38
N MET A 205 1.76 -16.29 15.30
CA MET A 205 2.09 -15.35 16.38
C MET A 205 2.89 -16.01 17.51
N LYS A 206 2.65 -17.30 17.81
CA LYS A 206 3.43 -18.06 18.80
C LYS A 206 4.90 -18.20 18.38
N GLU A 207 5.14 -18.39 17.10
CA GLU A 207 6.50 -18.52 16.54
C GLU A 207 7.21 -17.17 16.36
N ARG A 208 6.46 -16.06 16.32
CA ARG A 208 7.00 -14.70 16.10
C ARG A 208 7.14 -13.83 17.33
N ARG A 209 6.68 -14.24 18.52
CA ARG A 209 7.10 -13.54 19.74
C ARG A 209 8.59 -13.83 19.91
N PRO A 210 9.48 -12.84 19.77
CA PRO A 210 10.81 -12.98 20.34
C PRO A 210 10.56 -13.27 21.81
N GLY A 211 11.03 -14.41 22.31
CA GLY A 211 11.05 -14.60 23.75
C GLY A 211 11.71 -13.37 24.37
N PRO A 212 11.28 -12.94 25.57
CA PRO A 212 12.02 -11.90 26.28
C PRO A 212 13.51 -12.27 26.21
N PRO A 213 14.40 -11.32 25.85
CA PRO A 213 15.81 -11.62 25.67
C PRO A 213 16.26 -12.43 26.88
N ALA A 214 16.81 -13.62 26.62
CA ALA A 214 17.30 -14.48 27.69
C ALA A 214 18.14 -13.60 28.60
N ARG A 215 17.76 -13.49 29.88
CA ARG A 215 18.57 -12.76 30.84
C ARG A 215 19.91 -13.48 30.88
N GLU A 216 20.94 -12.83 30.32
CA GLU A 216 22.31 -13.28 30.44
C GLU A 216 22.62 -13.44 31.94
N GLY A 217 22.65 -14.68 32.43
CA GLY A 217 22.88 -15.00 33.84
C GLY A 217 21.95 -16.02 34.48
N GLU A 218 20.82 -16.40 33.85
CA GLU A 218 20.01 -17.51 34.38
C GLU A 218 20.66 -18.86 34.02
N THR A 219 21.43 -19.40 34.96
CA THR A 219 21.91 -20.79 34.89
C THR A 219 20.70 -21.73 34.80
N PRO A 220 20.71 -22.72 33.90
CA PRO A 220 19.61 -23.66 33.78
C PRO A 220 19.37 -24.38 35.12
N PRO A 221 18.10 -24.63 35.51
CA PRO A 221 17.80 -25.34 36.73
C PRO A 221 18.46 -26.73 36.72
N PRO A 222 19.00 -27.20 37.86
CA PRO A 222 19.63 -28.51 37.94
C PRO A 222 18.63 -29.62 37.57
N PRO A 223 19.09 -30.69 36.91
CA PRO A 223 18.23 -31.79 36.50
C PRO A 223 17.54 -32.43 37.72
N ALA A 224 16.25 -32.71 37.58
CA ALA A 224 15.47 -33.36 38.62
C ALA A 224 16.09 -34.73 38.98
N PRO A 225 16.15 -35.10 40.28
CA PRO A 225 16.65 -36.40 40.70
C PRO A 225 15.76 -37.50 40.11
N LYS A 226 16.40 -38.56 39.59
CA LYS A 226 15.67 -39.73 39.08
C LYS A 226 15.00 -40.45 40.26
N PRO A 227 13.73 -40.87 40.13
CA PRO A 227 13.12 -41.77 41.12
C PRO A 227 13.81 -43.14 41.06
N GLU A 228 14.11 -43.70 42.25
CA GLU A 228 14.57 -45.08 42.44
C GLU A 228 13.45 -46.11 42.21
#